data_AF-A0A1G6CR54-F1
#
_entry.id   AF-A0A1G6CR54-F1
#
_cell.length_a   1.000
_cell.length_b   1.000
_cell.length_c   1.000
_cell.angle_alpha   90.00
_cell.angle_beta   90.00
_cell.angle_gamma   90.00
#
_symmetry.space_group_name_H-M   'P 1'
#
loop_
_entity.id
_entity.type
_entity.pdbx_description
1 polymer ?
#
loop_
_entity_poly.entity_id
_entity_poly.type
_entity_poly.pdbx_seq_one_letter_code
_entity_poly.pdbx_strand_id
1 'polypeptide(L)'
;MFIMDMLPQYCGLILIDFNKNEQDDKMGSYLEFDLSDHPALKKALDQGSDKIVFERATDFPIKGNYYIGYKPVIIGGETRAVVGITYKWDDFKDSIRISCPPSG
;
A
#
# COMPACT_ATOMS: atom_id res chain seq x y z
N MET A 1 0.94 7.39 -2.37
CA MET A 1 1.98 6.77 -1.51
C MET A 1 1.57 7.06 -0.09
N PHE A 2 1.70 6.10 0.83
CA PHE A 2 1.33 6.32 2.23
C PHE A 2 2.44 5.86 3.18
N ILE A 3 2.46 6.43 4.38
CA ILE A 3 3.20 5.89 5.52
C ILE A 3 2.18 5.50 6.57
N MET A 4 2.27 4.26 7.05
CA MET A 4 1.30 3.68 7.97
C MET A 4 1.99 3.11 9.20
N ASP A 5 1.43 3.34 10.38
CA ASP A 5 1.91 2.75 11.64
C ASP A 5 1.57 1.26 11.69
N MET A 6 2.50 0.47 12.24
CA MET A 6 2.36 -0.99 12.38
C MET A 6 2.35 -1.45 13.83
N LEU A 7 2.39 -0.53 14.80
CA LEU A 7 2.26 -0.87 16.21
C LEU A 7 0.86 -1.44 16.47
N PRO A 8 0.73 -2.48 17.32
CA PRO A 8 -0.56 -3.14 17.53
C PRO A 8 -1.71 -2.17 17.88
N GLN A 9 -1.43 -1.12 18.66
CA GLN A 9 -2.44 -0.14 19.05
C GLN A 9 -2.76 0.95 18.00
N TYR A 10 -1.93 1.10 16.96
CA TYR A 10 -2.06 2.13 15.92
C TYR A 10 -2.03 1.53 14.51
N CYS A 11 -2.12 0.21 14.38
CA CYS A 11 -2.01 -0.48 13.10
C CYS A 11 -3.05 0.07 12.13
N GLY A 12 -2.60 0.49 10.94
CA GLY A 12 -3.49 1.11 9.95
C GLY A 12 -3.55 2.64 10.01
N LEU A 13 -2.98 3.28 11.04
CA LEU A 13 -2.94 4.75 11.15
C LEU A 13 -2.06 5.34 10.05
N ILE A 14 -2.62 6.23 9.23
CA ILE A 14 -1.87 6.97 8.23
C ILE A 14 -1.09 8.08 8.94
N LEU A 15 0.24 7.94 8.93
CA LEU A 15 1.16 8.96 9.41
C LEU A 15 1.37 10.05 8.36
N ILE A 16 1.41 9.68 7.09
CA ILE A 16 1.49 10.61 5.95
C ILE A 16 0.78 10.00 4.75
N ASP A 17 -0.09 10.77 4.09
CA ASP A 17 -0.61 10.44 2.77
C ASP A 17 -0.02 11.40 1.73
N PHE A 18 0.69 10.85 0.75
CA PHE A 18 1.13 11.57 -0.43
C PHE A 18 0.24 11.14 -1.59
N ASN A 19 -0.95 11.74 -1.64
CA ASN A 19 -1.85 11.64 -2.77
C ASN A 19 -1.90 13.00 -3.47
N LYS A 20 -1.26 13.10 -4.64
CA LYS A 20 -1.11 14.39 -5.35
C LYS A 20 -2.42 14.90 -5.97
N ASN A 21 -3.45 14.06 -6.02
CA ASN A 21 -4.66 14.27 -6.81
C ASN A 21 -5.97 14.24 -5.99
N GLU A 22 -5.92 13.96 -4.69
CA GLU A 22 -7.11 13.98 -3.83
C GLU A 22 -6.99 15.09 -2.78
N GLN A 23 -8.07 15.87 -2.62
CA GLN A 23 -8.15 17.04 -1.73
C GLN A 23 -8.32 16.67 -0.25
N ASP A 24 -8.47 15.38 0.06
CA ASP A 24 -8.71 14.88 1.41
C ASP A 24 -7.40 14.32 1.98
N ASP A 25 -6.71 15.18 2.73
CA ASP A 25 -5.49 14.83 3.46
C ASP A 25 -5.85 13.79 4.53
N LYS A 26 -5.55 12.50 4.27
CA LYS A 26 -5.91 11.39 5.16
C LYS A 26 -4.99 11.25 6.37
N MET A 27 -4.10 12.21 6.60
CA MET A 27 -3.19 12.20 7.74
C MET A 27 -3.97 12.13 9.06
N GLY A 28 -3.59 11.19 9.94
CA GLY A 28 -4.27 10.95 11.21
C GLY A 28 -5.54 10.12 11.12
N SER A 29 -5.97 9.72 9.92
CA SER A 29 -7.05 8.74 9.74
C SER A 29 -6.53 7.30 9.70
N TYR A 30 -7.43 6.33 9.90
CA TYR A 30 -7.11 4.91 9.79
C TYR A 30 -7.56 4.38 8.44
N LEU A 31 -6.71 3.56 7.82
CA LEU A 31 -7.15 2.64 6.78
C LEU A 31 -7.87 1.46 7.43
N GLU A 32 -8.92 0.97 6.79
CA GLU A 32 -9.44 -0.37 7.08
C GLU A 32 -8.37 -1.36 6.63
N PHE A 33 -7.57 -1.81 7.59
CA PHE A 33 -6.38 -2.62 7.35
C PHE A 33 -6.43 -3.87 8.22
N ASP A 34 -6.56 -5.02 7.58
CA ASP A 34 -6.34 -6.32 8.19
C ASP A 34 -5.05 -6.91 7.62
N LEU A 35 -4.05 -7.12 8.48
CA LEU A 35 -2.77 -7.69 8.08
C LEU A 35 -2.91 -9.09 7.46
N SER A 36 -4.00 -9.82 7.73
CA SER A 36 -4.27 -11.11 7.12
C SER A 36 -4.59 -11.03 5.62
N ASP A 37 -5.08 -9.89 5.14
CA ASP A 37 -5.29 -9.62 3.71
C ASP A 37 -4.00 -9.28 2.96
N HIS A 38 -2.91 -9.07 3.72
CA HIS A 38 -1.60 -8.62 3.24
C HIS A 38 -0.50 -9.65 3.55
N PRO A 39 -0.55 -10.86 2.97
CA PRO A 39 0.32 -11.97 3.36
C PRO A 39 1.80 -11.72 3.10
N ALA A 40 2.16 -10.95 2.06
CA ALA A 40 3.55 -10.63 1.79
C ALA A 40 4.10 -9.66 2.83
N LEU A 41 3.31 -8.66 3.21
CA LEU A 41 3.65 -7.73 4.28
C LEU A 41 3.72 -8.46 5.62
N LYS A 42 2.71 -9.27 5.96
CA LYS A 42 2.71 -10.08 7.19
C LYS A 42 3.98 -10.90 7.34
N LYS A 43 4.36 -11.62 6.28
CA LYS A 43 5.61 -12.41 6.28
C LYS A 43 6.84 -11.53 6.51
N ALA A 44 6.89 -10.33 5.94
CA ALA A 44 8.01 -9.41 6.14
C ALA A 44 8.12 -8.96 7.61
N LEU A 45 6.99 -8.66 8.24
CA LEU A 45 6.90 -8.25 9.64
C LEU A 45 7.28 -9.40 10.58
N ASP A 46 6.73 -10.59 10.36
CA ASP A 46 7.04 -11.80 11.14
C ASP A 46 8.54 -12.16 11.08
N GLN A 47 9.21 -11.83 9.97
CA GLN A 47 10.64 -12.07 9.76
C GLN A 47 11.53 -10.92 10.25
N GLY A 48 10.95 -9.80 10.69
CA GLY A 48 11.72 -8.57 10.97
C GLY A 48 12.53 -8.09 9.77
N SER A 49 12.05 -8.38 8.55
CA SER A 49 12.78 -8.08 7.31
C SER A 49 12.68 -6.61 6.98
N ASP A 50 13.82 -5.99 6.65
CA ASP A 50 13.87 -4.62 6.13
C ASP A 50 13.65 -4.57 4.61
N LYS A 51 13.57 -5.72 3.92
CA LYS A 51 13.43 -5.76 2.46
C LYS A 51 12.08 -5.22 1.99
N ILE A 52 12.08 -4.67 0.78
CA ILE A 52 10.84 -4.31 0.09
C ILE A 52 10.12 -5.60 -0.30
N VAL A 53 8.83 -5.67 0.01
CA VAL A 53 7.95 -6.75 -0.42
C VAL A 53 6.84 -6.21 -1.30
N PHE A 54 6.38 -7.04 -2.24
CA PHE A 54 5.36 -6.65 -3.20
C PHE A 54 4.19 -7.62 -3.16
N GLU A 55 2.99 -7.09 -3.33
CA GLU A 55 1.79 -7.91 -3.47
C GLU A 55 0.71 -7.22 -4.30
N ARG A 56 -0.29 -8.01 -4.69
CA ARG A 56 -1.53 -7.50 -5.26
C ARG A 56 -2.56 -7.41 -4.15
N ALA A 57 -3.27 -6.30 -4.07
CA ALA A 57 -4.36 -6.08 -3.14
C ALA A 57 -5.63 -5.69 -3.89
N THR A 58 -6.78 -6.09 -3.35
CA THR A 58 -8.09 -5.69 -3.85
C THR A 58 -8.72 -4.80 -2.80
N ASP A 59 -9.29 -3.68 -3.24
CA ASP A 59 -9.97 -2.69 -2.41
C ASP A 59 -9.12 -2.04 -1.30
N PHE A 60 -7.79 -2.11 -1.42
CA PHE A 60 -6.84 -1.43 -0.54
C PHE A 60 -5.77 -0.69 -1.37
N PRO A 61 -5.37 0.55 -1.00
CA PRO A 61 -5.80 1.33 0.18
C PRO A 61 -7.16 2.02 0.01
N ILE A 62 -7.73 1.95 -1.19
CA ILE A 62 -9.11 2.35 -1.53
C ILE A 62 -9.66 1.33 -2.52
N LYS A 63 -10.95 1.43 -2.85
CA LYS A 63 -11.62 0.55 -3.80
C LYS A 63 -10.89 0.44 -5.15
N GLY A 64 -10.66 -0.79 -5.63
CA GLY A 64 -9.98 -1.08 -6.90
C GLY A 64 -8.87 -2.13 -6.77
N ASN A 65 -8.20 -2.45 -7.88
CA ASN A 65 -7.09 -3.42 -7.87
C ASN A 65 -5.75 -2.68 -7.84
N TYR A 66 -4.87 -3.08 -6.92
CA TYR A 66 -3.58 -2.44 -6.71
C TYR A 66 -2.43 -3.44 -6.74
N TYR A 67 -1.29 -2.99 -7.25
CA TYR A 67 0.01 -3.58 -7.00
C TYR A 67 0.76 -2.68 -6.02
N ILE A 68 1.17 -3.23 -4.88
CA ILE A 68 1.69 -2.44 -3.76
C ILE A 68 3.08 -2.94 -3.40
N GLY A 69 4.02 -2.01 -3.26
CA GLY A 69 5.32 -2.23 -2.66
C GLY A 69 5.33 -1.68 -1.23
N TYR A 70 5.70 -2.52 -0.27
CA TYR A 70 5.85 -2.14 1.14
C TYR A 70 7.32 -2.15 1.53
N LYS A 71 7.80 -1.05 2.14
CA LYS A 71 9.11 -0.96 2.79
C LYS A 71 8.92 -0.83 4.30
N PRO A 72 9.25 -1.86 5.08
CA PRO A 72 9.26 -1.77 6.54
C PRO A 72 10.28 -0.74 7.05
N VAL A 73 9.89 0.04 8.05
CA VAL A 73 10.72 0.98 8.79
C VAL A 73 10.98 0.39 10.18
N ILE A 74 12.24 0.03 10.43
CA ILE A 74 12.66 -0.67 11.65
C ILE A 74 13.34 0.30 12.60
N ILE A 75 12.87 0.35 13.85
CA ILE A 75 13.46 1.17 14.92
C ILE A 75 13.60 0.27 16.15
N GLY A 76 14.82 0.14 16.68
CA GLY A 76 15.07 -0.71 17.84
C GLY A 76 14.86 -2.20 17.59
N GLY A 77 14.99 -2.66 16.33
CA GLY A 77 14.79 -4.06 15.95
C GLY A 77 13.33 -4.45 15.67
N GLU A 78 12.38 -3.54 15.86
CA GLU A 78 10.96 -3.76 15.60
C GLU A 78 10.47 -2.90 14.44
N THR A 79 9.58 -3.45 13.61
CA THR A 79 8.91 -2.64 12.58
C THR A 79 7.92 -1.68 13.25
N ARG A 80 8.14 -0.38 13.06
CA ARG A 80 7.27 0.68 13.60
C ARG A 80 6.30 1.24 12.58
N ALA A 81 6.72 1.28 11.32
CA ALA A 81 5.89 1.79 10.24
C ALA A 81 6.21 1.06 8.94
N VAL A 82 5.36 1.26 7.94
CA VAL A 82 5.61 0.83 6.56
C VAL A 82 5.40 1.99 5.62
N VAL A 83 6.24 2.09 4.61
CA VAL A 83 6.01 2.96 3.45
C VAL A 83 5.36 2.12 2.36
N GLY A 84 4.14 2.48 1.97
CA GLY A 84 3.38 1.84 0.91
C GLY A 84 3.41 2.67 -0.37
N ILE A 85 3.91 2.07 -1.46
CA ILE A 85 3.85 2.63 -2.81
C ILE A 85 2.82 1.83 -3.59
N THR A 86 1.76 2.50 -4.01
CA THR A 86 0.61 1.87 -4.66
C THR A 86 0.56 2.22 -6.14
N TYR A 87 0.32 1.22 -6.97
CA TYR A 87 0.03 1.37 -8.38
C TYR A 87 -1.34 0.76 -8.65
N LYS A 88 -2.30 1.59 -9.10
CA LYS A 88 -3.63 1.11 -9.45
C LYS A 88 -3.54 0.31 -10.75
N TRP A 89 -3.74 -1.00 -10.64
CA TRP A 89 -3.62 -1.93 -11.75
C TRP A 89 -4.70 -1.72 -12.81
N ASP A 90 -5.88 -1.26 -12.37
CA ASP A 90 -6.99 -0.95 -13.28
C ASP A 90 -6.59 0.15 -14.28
N ASP A 91 -5.93 1.22 -13.82
CA ASP A 91 -5.47 2.33 -14.67
C ASP A 91 -4.44 1.86 -15.70
N PHE A 92 -3.53 0.95 -15.28
CA PHE A 92 -2.57 0.33 -16.18
C PHE A 92 -3.26 -0.49 -17.28
N LYS A 93 -4.25 -1.31 -16.92
CA LYS A 93 -5.01 -2.12 -17.89
C LYS A 93 -5.73 -1.25 -18.92
N ASP A 94 -6.30 -0.13 -18.50
CA ASP A 94 -6.98 0.80 -19.39
C ASP A 94 -6.01 1.49 -20.36
N SER A 95 -4.81 1.83 -19.90
CA SER A 95 -3.76 2.39 -20.78
C SER A 95 -3.32 1.44 -21.92
N ILE A 96 -3.32 0.13 -21.68
CA ILE A 96 -3.02 -0.88 -22.70
C ILE A 96 -4.16 -0.97 -23.72
N ARG A 97 -5.41 -0.81 -23.29
CA ARG A 97 -6.57 -0.86 -24.18
C ARG A 97 -6.68 0.34 -25.12
N ILE A 98 -6.22 1.51 -24.68
CA ILE A 98 -6.29 2.76 -25.46
C ILE A 98 -5.22 2.79 -26.59
N SER A 99 -4.14 2.01 -26.46
CA SER A 99 -2.99 2.07 -27.38
C SER A 99 -3.03 1.13 -28.59
N CYS A 100 -4.11 0.35 -28.78
CA CYS A 100 -4.35 -0.40 -30.00
C CYS A 100 -5.65 0.06 -30.66
N PRO A 101 -5.60 0.96 -31.68
CA PRO A 101 -6.74 1.11 -32.56
C PRO A 101 -6.96 -0.23 -33.27
N PRO A 102 -8.22 -0.69 -33.45
CA PRO A 102 -8.49 -1.84 -34.29
C PRO A 102 -7.97 -1.50 -35.69
N SER A 103 -7.12 -2.36 -36.25
CA SER A 103 -6.74 -2.34 -37.66
C SER A 103 -8.00 -2.61 -38.48
N GLY A 104 -8.69 -1.53 -38.87
CA GLY A 104 -9.70 -1.50 -39.91
C GLY A 104 -9.08 -1.48 -41.29
#